data_AF-A0AAV4H8Q4-F1
#
_entry.id   AF-A0AAV4H8Q4-F1
#
_cell.length_a   1.000
_cell.length_b   1.000
_cell.length_c   1.000
_cell.angle_alpha   90.00
_cell.angle_beta   90.00
_cell.angle_gamma   90.00
#
_symmetry.space_group_name_H-M   'P 1'
#
loop_
_entity.id
_entity.type
_entity.pdbx_description
1 polymer ?
#
loop_
_entity_poly.entity_id
_entity_poly.type
_entity_poly.pdbx_seq_one_letter_code
_entity_poly.pdbx_strand_id
1 'polypeptide(L)'
;IKRAKFTLDQLRFDDLSREQAVPTSARQLVSEETESISRTSLIHQFHLLRFRLLFFVNSVHDYIMTRILHSTELEFGCQLDAAMDLDQIIHIHSQYVDAIHERCLLHPRLTMLREAVLRVLNLTLTFGTHWRQGVDFARVEAIHEIDSDLTQCIYFLSSFLQNVVKRGSFPHLESLAFALASLLDRSSS
;
A
#
# COMPACT_ATOMS: atom_id res chain seq x y z
N ILE A 1 -4.16 -4.20 -5.66
CA ILE A 1 -3.77 -4.57 -4.26
C ILE A 1 -3.09 -5.93 -4.19
N LYS A 2 -3.76 -7.06 -4.52
CA LYS A 2 -3.15 -8.41 -4.43
C LYS A 2 -1.77 -8.52 -5.11
N ARG A 3 -1.63 -7.95 -6.32
CA ARG A 3 -0.34 -7.87 -7.03
C ARG A 3 0.77 -7.16 -6.23
N ALA A 4 0.47 -6.01 -5.62
CA ALA A 4 1.44 -5.26 -4.82
C ALA A 4 1.86 -6.04 -3.56
N LYS A 5 0.87 -6.62 -2.86
CA LYS A 5 1.12 -7.49 -1.70
C LYS A 5 2.03 -8.67 -2.07
N PHE A 6 1.65 -9.41 -3.10
CA PHE A 6 2.44 -10.53 -3.61
C PHE A 6 3.86 -10.10 -4.01
N THR A 7 4.01 -8.93 -4.64
CA THR A 7 5.33 -8.41 -5.02
C THR A 7 6.24 -8.25 -3.80
N LEU A 8 5.73 -7.74 -2.69
CA LEU A 8 6.50 -7.55 -1.45
C LEU A 8 6.74 -8.84 -0.68
N ASP A 9 5.77 -9.76 -0.69
CA ASP A 9 5.86 -11.05 0.00
C ASP A 9 6.92 -11.96 -0.63
N GLN A 10 7.11 -11.87 -1.95
CA GLN A 10 8.08 -12.68 -2.68
C GLN A 10 9.54 -12.18 -2.56
N LEU A 11 9.77 -10.99 -2.03
CA LEU A 11 11.13 -10.44 -1.88
C LEU A 11 11.89 -11.23 -0.81
N ARG A 12 13.03 -11.83 -1.18
CA ARG A 12 13.86 -12.61 -0.26
C ARG A 12 15.00 -11.75 0.30
N PHE A 13 15.45 -12.08 1.50
CA PHE A 13 16.62 -11.43 2.12
C PHE A 13 17.87 -11.58 1.24
N ASP A 14 18.06 -12.77 0.67
CA ASP A 14 19.23 -13.09 -0.17
C ASP A 14 19.28 -12.28 -1.47
N ASP A 15 18.15 -11.74 -1.97
CA ASP A 15 18.12 -10.96 -3.21
C ASP A 15 18.94 -9.66 -3.09
N LEU A 16 19.03 -9.07 -1.89
CA LEU A 16 19.84 -7.88 -1.63
C LEU A 16 21.34 -8.19 -1.54
N SER A 17 21.66 -9.42 -1.14
CA SER A 17 23.03 -9.92 -0.92
C SER A 17 23.63 -10.58 -2.17
N ARG A 18 22.82 -10.85 -3.20
CA ARG A 18 23.30 -11.40 -4.47
C ARG A 18 24.21 -10.38 -5.15
N GLU A 19 25.51 -10.60 -5.05
CA GLU A 19 26.45 -10.13 -6.08
C GLU A 19 26.00 -10.76 -7.39
N GLN A 20 25.29 -9.99 -8.22
CA GLN A 20 25.11 -10.42 -9.60
C GLN A 20 26.51 -10.58 -10.19
N ALA A 21 26.79 -11.75 -10.77
CA ALA A 21 28.02 -12.04 -11.50
C ALA A 21 28.06 -11.16 -12.76
N VAL A 22 28.32 -9.87 -12.59
CA VAL A 22 28.52 -8.94 -13.69
C VAL A 22 29.90 -9.21 -14.28
N PRO A 23 30.03 -9.31 -15.61
CA PRO A 23 31.32 -9.46 -16.25
C PRO A 23 32.23 -8.30 -15.83
N THR A 24 33.48 -8.63 -15.50
CA THR A 24 34.53 -7.74 -14.98
C THR A 24 34.71 -6.42 -15.75
N SER A 25 34.21 -6.34 -16.99
CA SER A 25 34.30 -5.17 -17.88
C SER A 25 33.43 -3.96 -17.49
N ALA A 26 32.34 -4.12 -16.71
CA ALA A 26 31.46 -2.99 -16.36
C ALA A 26 31.77 -2.36 -14.99
N ARG A 27 32.65 -2.99 -14.20
CA ARG A 27 33.04 -2.50 -12.86
C ARG A 27 33.91 -1.24 -12.87
N GLN A 28 34.43 -0.83 -14.03
CA GLN A 28 35.50 0.17 -14.12
C GLN A 28 35.01 1.61 -14.40
N LEU A 29 33.70 1.85 -14.47
CA LEU A 29 33.12 3.17 -14.76
C LEU A 29 32.19 3.71 -13.65
N VAL A 30 32.07 3.02 -12.52
CA VAL A 30 31.22 3.48 -11.40
C VAL A 30 32.07 3.52 -10.12
N SER A 31 33.08 4.37 -10.15
CA SER A 31 33.92 4.65 -8.98
C SER A 31 34.24 6.13 -8.97
N GLU A 32 33.24 6.99 -8.79
CA GLU A 32 33.51 8.35 -8.37
C GLU A 32 32.28 8.93 -7.66
N GLU A 33 32.48 9.17 -6.37
CA GLU A 33 31.78 10.17 -5.55
C GLU A 33 30.33 9.86 -5.16
N THR A 34 30.16 9.02 -4.15
CA THR A 34 29.08 9.23 -3.17
C THR A 34 29.56 8.75 -1.80
N GLU A 35 29.45 9.64 -0.81
CA GLU A 35 29.90 9.46 0.56
C GLU A 35 29.49 8.08 1.11
N SER A 36 30.43 7.42 1.79
CA SER A 36 30.37 6.00 2.14
C SER A 36 29.26 5.67 3.14
N ILE A 37 28.01 5.58 2.67
CA ILE A 37 26.96 4.89 3.43
C ILE A 37 27.37 3.42 3.49
N SER A 38 27.60 2.91 4.71
CA SER A 38 27.94 1.51 4.92
C SER A 38 26.87 0.62 4.26
N ARG A 39 27.29 -0.37 3.46
CA ARG A 39 26.40 -1.34 2.78
C ARG A 39 25.34 -1.92 3.72
N THR A 40 25.70 -2.17 4.97
CA THR A 40 24.80 -2.64 6.04
C THR A 40 23.67 -1.64 6.33
N SER A 41 23.98 -0.34 6.33
CA SER A 41 22.99 0.73 6.50
C SER A 41 22.01 0.79 5.32
N LEU A 42 22.50 0.65 4.08
CA LEU A 42 21.62 0.58 2.90
C LEU A 42 20.69 -0.64 2.96
N ILE A 43 21.22 -1.83 3.25
CA ILE A 43 20.40 -3.04 3.44
C ILE A 43 19.31 -2.80 4.50
N HIS A 44 19.68 -2.19 5.63
CA HIS A 44 18.73 -1.85 6.68
C HIS A 44 17.64 -0.88 6.21
N GLN A 45 17.99 0.17 5.45
CA GLN A 45 17.02 1.10 4.86
C GLN A 45 16.04 0.40 3.91
N PHE A 46 16.53 -0.52 3.05
CA PHE A 46 15.68 -1.33 2.20
C PHE A 46 14.66 -2.16 2.99
N HIS A 47 15.10 -2.79 4.08
CA HIS A 47 14.22 -3.57 4.94
C HIS A 47 13.17 -2.70 5.63
N LEU A 48 13.56 -1.53 6.13
CA LEU A 48 12.63 -0.60 6.76
C LEU A 48 11.57 -0.11 5.76
N LEU A 49 11.99 0.30 4.57
CA LEU A 49 11.08 0.72 3.50
C LEU A 49 10.14 -0.43 3.07
N ARG A 50 10.67 -1.65 2.92
CA ARG A 50 9.84 -2.85 2.66
C ARG A 50 8.77 -3.03 3.74
N PHE A 51 9.14 -2.91 5.02
CA PHE A 51 8.21 -3.06 6.12
C PHE A 51 7.11 -2.00 6.09
N ARG A 52 7.47 -0.73 5.85
CA ARG A 52 6.51 0.38 5.72
C ARG A 52 5.53 0.15 4.56
N LEU A 53 6.04 -0.24 3.38
CA LEU A 53 5.21 -0.58 2.22
C LEU A 53 4.29 -1.77 2.50
N LEU A 54 4.79 -2.84 3.13
CA LEU A 54 3.99 -3.99 3.50
C LEU A 54 2.86 -3.62 4.44
N PHE A 55 3.17 -2.85 5.48
CA PHE A 55 2.17 -2.41 6.46
C PHE A 55 1.08 -1.57 5.79
N PHE A 56 1.45 -0.64 4.90
CA PHE A 56 0.51 0.15 4.13
C PHE A 56 -0.41 -0.74 3.27
N VAL A 57 0.19 -1.62 2.47
CA VAL A 57 -0.55 -2.50 1.54
C VAL A 57 -1.48 -3.44 2.30
N ASN A 58 -1.04 -4.00 3.42
CA ASN A 58 -1.86 -4.87 4.27
C ASN A 58 -3.00 -4.09 4.92
N SER A 59 -2.77 -2.87 5.42
CA SER A 59 -3.83 -2.02 5.98
C SER A 59 -4.94 -1.75 4.98
N VAL A 60 -4.58 -1.41 3.73
CA VAL A 60 -5.56 -1.19 2.64
C VAL A 60 -6.24 -2.50 2.24
N HIS A 61 -5.50 -3.59 2.15
CA HIS A 61 -6.02 -4.91 1.83
C HIS A 61 -7.06 -5.37 2.85
N ASP A 62 -6.75 -5.28 4.14
CA ASP A 62 -7.61 -5.76 5.22
C ASP A 62 -8.83 -4.86 5.40
N TYR A 63 -8.69 -3.54 5.15
CA TYR A 63 -9.83 -2.65 5.03
C TYR A 63 -10.80 -3.14 3.94
N ILE A 64 -10.33 -3.38 2.72
CA ILE A 64 -11.23 -3.77 1.62
C ILE A 64 -11.79 -5.18 1.84
N MET A 65 -10.93 -6.17 2.10
CA MET A 65 -11.36 -7.58 2.18
C MET A 65 -12.21 -7.86 3.41
N THR A 66 -11.82 -7.36 4.58
CA THR A 66 -12.49 -7.69 5.84
C THR A 66 -13.53 -6.64 6.21
N ARG A 67 -13.21 -5.35 6.13
CA ARG A 67 -14.14 -4.30 6.60
C ARG A 67 -15.24 -4.01 5.60
N ILE A 68 -14.99 -4.12 4.30
CA ILE A 68 -16.00 -3.81 3.28
C ILE A 68 -16.64 -5.09 2.74
N LEU A 69 -15.86 -5.95 2.09
CA LEU A 69 -16.42 -7.10 1.38
C LEU A 69 -17.06 -8.12 2.32
N HIS A 70 -16.33 -8.58 3.34
CA HIS A 70 -16.87 -9.57 4.27
C HIS A 70 -18.08 -9.06 5.07
N SER A 71 -18.04 -7.79 5.51
CA SER A 71 -19.16 -7.22 6.28
C SER A 71 -20.42 -7.03 5.43
N THR A 72 -20.28 -6.54 4.20
CA THR A 72 -21.40 -6.36 3.27
C THR A 72 -21.93 -7.70 2.77
N GLU A 73 -21.08 -8.70 2.57
CA GLU A 73 -21.49 -10.06 2.21
C GLU A 73 -22.35 -10.70 3.30
N LEU A 74 -21.96 -10.53 4.58
CA LEU A 74 -22.75 -11.00 5.71
C LEU A 74 -24.12 -10.32 5.79
N GLU A 75 -24.15 -8.99 5.64
CA GLU A 75 -25.38 -8.19 5.63
C GLU A 75 -26.31 -8.61 4.49
N PHE A 76 -25.76 -8.77 3.29
CA PHE A 76 -26.48 -9.23 2.11
C PHE A 76 -27.05 -10.64 2.30
N GLY A 77 -26.26 -11.59 2.82
CA GLY A 77 -26.71 -12.96 3.08
C GLY A 77 -27.90 -13.00 4.03
N CYS A 78 -27.82 -12.28 5.16
CA CYS A 78 -28.93 -12.18 6.11
C CYS A 78 -30.20 -11.58 5.50
N GLN A 79 -30.06 -10.55 4.65
CA GLN A 79 -31.20 -9.92 3.98
C GLN A 79 -31.80 -10.85 2.91
N LEU A 80 -30.95 -11.55 2.17
CA LEU A 80 -31.36 -12.48 1.12
C LEU A 80 -32.12 -13.67 1.70
N ASP A 81 -31.67 -14.23 2.83
CA ASP A 81 -32.36 -15.32 3.54
C ASP A 81 -33.76 -14.92 4.03
N ALA A 82 -33.98 -13.62 4.28
CA ALA A 82 -35.25 -13.08 4.74
C ALA A 82 -36.20 -12.66 3.59
N ALA A 83 -35.73 -12.65 2.33
CA ALA A 83 -36.51 -12.17 1.19
C ALA A 83 -37.63 -13.15 0.82
N MET A 84 -38.82 -12.61 0.54
CA MET A 84 -40.02 -13.42 0.28
C MET A 84 -40.46 -13.42 -1.18
N ASP A 85 -39.91 -12.53 -2.00
CA ASP A 85 -40.24 -12.40 -3.43
C ASP A 85 -39.05 -11.93 -4.26
N LEU A 86 -39.20 -12.02 -5.59
CA LEU A 86 -38.13 -11.69 -6.54
C LEU A 86 -37.77 -10.19 -6.53
N ASP A 87 -38.75 -9.31 -6.34
CA ASP A 87 -38.53 -7.87 -6.35
C ASP A 87 -37.68 -7.44 -5.14
N GLN A 88 -37.92 -8.05 -3.98
CA GLN A 88 -37.07 -7.90 -2.79
C GLN A 88 -35.65 -8.38 -3.05
N ILE A 89 -35.46 -9.54 -3.70
CA ILE A 89 -34.13 -10.05 -4.05
C ILE A 89 -33.39 -9.05 -4.96
N ILE A 90 -34.06 -8.53 -6.00
CA ILE A 90 -33.48 -7.54 -6.92
C ILE A 90 -33.08 -6.26 -6.17
N HIS A 91 -33.94 -5.80 -5.25
CA HIS A 91 -33.67 -4.61 -4.44
C HIS A 91 -32.46 -4.80 -3.52
N ILE A 92 -32.43 -5.89 -2.76
CA ILE A 92 -31.35 -6.23 -1.82
C ILE A 92 -30.02 -6.37 -2.55
N HIS A 93 -30.00 -7.03 -3.71
CA HIS A 93 -28.79 -7.14 -4.52
C HIS A 93 -28.30 -5.77 -5.02
N SER A 94 -29.22 -4.91 -5.48
CA SER A 94 -28.86 -3.56 -5.95
C SER A 94 -28.24 -2.74 -4.81
N GLN A 95 -28.82 -2.77 -3.62
CA GLN A 95 -28.28 -2.12 -2.42
C GLN A 95 -26.90 -2.66 -2.02
N TYR A 96 -26.69 -3.97 -2.13
CA TYR A 96 -25.38 -4.58 -1.86
C TYR A 96 -24.29 -4.07 -2.81
N VAL A 97 -24.58 -4.01 -4.11
CA VAL A 97 -23.63 -3.51 -5.12
C VAL A 97 -23.34 -2.03 -4.89
N ASP A 98 -24.36 -1.22 -4.63
CA ASP A 98 -24.20 0.21 -4.33
C ASP A 98 -23.33 0.42 -3.07
N ALA A 99 -23.58 -0.34 -2.01
CA ALA A 99 -22.79 -0.30 -0.80
C ALA A 99 -21.31 -0.66 -1.08
N ILE A 100 -21.03 -1.70 -1.87
CA ILE A 100 -19.64 -2.03 -2.25
C ILE A 100 -19.02 -0.89 -3.04
N HIS A 101 -19.73 -0.32 -4.00
CA HIS A 101 -19.21 0.76 -4.84
C HIS A 101 -18.89 2.01 -4.00
N GLU A 102 -19.77 2.41 -3.10
CA GLU A 102 -19.52 3.56 -2.22
C GLU A 102 -18.34 3.32 -1.27
N ARG A 103 -18.26 2.11 -0.70
CA ARG A 103 -17.35 1.79 0.41
C ARG A 103 -15.94 1.36 -0.05
N CYS A 104 -15.76 0.85 -1.27
CA CYS A 104 -14.46 0.43 -1.82
C CYS A 104 -13.59 1.59 -2.38
N LEU A 105 -13.74 2.80 -1.84
CA LEU A 105 -13.04 4.01 -2.33
C LEU A 105 -13.38 4.39 -3.78
N LEU A 106 -14.49 3.90 -4.35
CA LEU A 106 -14.90 4.22 -5.72
C LEU A 106 -15.84 5.43 -5.79
N HIS A 107 -16.35 5.89 -4.65
CA HIS A 107 -17.16 7.10 -4.58
C HIS A 107 -16.38 8.33 -5.09
N PRO A 108 -16.97 9.22 -5.91
CA PRO A 108 -16.26 10.38 -6.50
C PRO A 108 -15.58 11.30 -5.48
N ARG A 109 -16.19 11.50 -4.31
CA ARG A 109 -15.60 12.26 -3.18
C ARG A 109 -14.32 11.64 -2.61
N LEU A 110 -14.04 10.37 -2.88
CA LEU A 110 -12.85 9.63 -2.46
C LEU A 110 -11.82 9.48 -3.58
N THR A 111 -11.98 10.18 -4.72
CA THR A 111 -11.06 10.07 -5.87
C THR A 111 -9.61 10.37 -5.48
N MET A 112 -9.38 11.44 -4.72
CA MET A 112 -8.04 11.81 -4.24
C MET A 112 -7.41 10.74 -3.33
N LEU A 113 -8.23 10.13 -2.48
CA LEU A 113 -7.82 9.01 -1.62
C LEU A 113 -7.43 7.78 -2.46
N ARG A 114 -8.25 7.46 -3.46
CA ARG A 114 -8.01 6.36 -4.40
C ARG A 114 -6.72 6.57 -5.18
N GLU A 115 -6.48 7.77 -5.70
CA GLU A 115 -5.27 8.11 -6.44
C GLU A 115 -4.00 8.01 -5.59
N ALA A 116 -4.05 8.51 -4.35
CA ALA A 116 -2.94 8.37 -3.41
C ALA A 116 -2.65 6.90 -3.04
N VAL A 117 -3.69 6.08 -2.81
CA VAL A 117 -3.52 4.64 -2.61
C VAL A 117 -2.90 3.98 -3.84
N LEU A 118 -3.38 4.29 -5.05
CA LEU A 118 -2.82 3.77 -6.30
C LEU A 118 -1.35 4.17 -6.49
N ARG A 119 -0.97 5.40 -6.12
CA ARG A 119 0.42 5.86 -6.15
C ARG A 119 1.31 4.97 -5.27
N VAL A 120 0.92 4.70 -4.04
CA VAL A 120 1.69 3.82 -3.14
C VAL A 120 1.75 2.37 -3.65
N LEU A 121 0.66 1.86 -4.23
CA LEU A 121 0.66 0.54 -4.88
C LEU A 121 1.64 0.49 -6.06
N ASN A 122 1.82 1.59 -6.79
CA ASN A 122 2.83 1.68 -7.86
C ASN A 122 4.26 1.78 -7.30
N LEU A 123 4.48 2.58 -6.25
CA LEU A 123 5.76 2.64 -5.54
C LEU A 123 6.23 1.25 -5.09
N THR A 124 5.30 0.43 -4.62
CA THR A 124 5.57 -0.97 -4.24
C THR A 124 6.16 -1.79 -5.38
N LEU A 125 5.70 -1.58 -6.60
CA LEU A 125 6.16 -2.30 -7.78
C LEU A 125 7.56 -1.83 -8.20
N THR A 126 7.78 -0.51 -8.20
CA THR A 126 9.08 0.11 -8.45
C THR A 126 10.12 -0.33 -7.42
N PHE A 127 9.74 -0.36 -6.14
CA PHE A 127 10.57 -0.88 -5.06
C PHE A 127 10.95 -2.35 -5.31
N GLY A 128 9.99 -3.19 -5.69
CA GLY A 128 10.26 -4.59 -6.04
C GLY A 128 11.18 -4.79 -7.25
N THR A 129 11.29 -3.81 -8.17
CA THR A 129 12.29 -3.85 -9.23
C THR A 129 13.69 -3.51 -8.73
N HIS A 130 13.84 -2.48 -7.88
CA HIS A 130 15.12 -2.13 -7.29
C HIS A 130 15.64 -3.21 -6.33
N TRP A 131 14.77 -3.80 -5.53
CA TRP A 131 15.13 -4.91 -4.65
C TRP A 131 15.80 -6.07 -5.39
N ARG A 132 15.26 -6.45 -6.56
CA ARG A 132 15.77 -7.56 -7.38
C ARG A 132 17.08 -7.22 -8.12
N GLN A 133 17.39 -5.94 -8.30
CA GLN A 133 18.67 -5.50 -8.85
C GLN A 133 19.80 -5.69 -7.83
N GLY A 134 19.48 -5.72 -6.53
CA GLY A 134 20.45 -5.81 -5.44
C GLY A 134 20.96 -4.43 -5.00
N VAL A 135 21.52 -4.37 -3.79
CA VAL A 135 21.93 -3.10 -3.16
C VAL A 135 23.06 -2.40 -3.91
N ASP A 136 23.94 -3.16 -4.57
CA ASP A 136 25.10 -2.62 -5.27
C ASP A 136 24.73 -1.89 -6.59
N PHE A 137 23.56 -2.19 -7.16
CA PHE A 137 23.08 -1.61 -8.42
C PHE A 137 21.89 -0.67 -8.25
N ALA A 138 21.27 -0.69 -7.07
CA ALA A 138 20.20 0.23 -6.77
C ALA A 138 20.77 1.63 -6.51
N ARG A 139 20.26 2.61 -7.26
CA ARG A 139 20.54 4.02 -7.01
C ARG A 139 19.97 4.40 -5.65
N VAL A 140 20.83 4.84 -4.73
CA VAL A 140 20.45 5.26 -3.38
C VAL A 140 19.41 6.38 -3.47
N GLU A 141 19.55 7.27 -4.46
CA GLU A 141 18.63 8.36 -4.77
C GLU A 141 17.21 7.84 -5.05
N ALA A 142 17.08 6.78 -5.86
CA ALA A 142 15.78 6.21 -6.21
C ALA A 142 15.06 5.61 -4.99
N ILE A 143 15.82 5.08 -4.02
CA ILE A 143 15.26 4.55 -2.77
C ILE A 143 14.79 5.67 -1.86
N HIS A 144 15.56 6.75 -1.73
CA HIS A 144 15.14 7.94 -1.01
C HIS A 144 13.93 8.61 -1.65
N GLU A 145 13.84 8.64 -2.99
CA GLU A 145 12.66 9.12 -3.71
C GLU A 145 11.42 8.29 -3.37
N ILE A 146 11.52 6.96 -3.39
CA ILE A 146 10.39 6.08 -3.01
C ILE A 146 9.97 6.30 -1.56
N ASP A 147 10.93 6.43 -0.63
CA ASP A 147 10.64 6.65 0.79
C ASP A 147 9.98 8.02 1.04
N SER A 148 10.47 9.07 0.37
CA SER A 148 9.91 10.42 0.41
C SER A 148 8.48 10.45 -0.15
N ASP A 149 8.27 9.84 -1.33
CA ASP A 149 6.96 9.74 -1.96
C ASP A 149 5.96 8.96 -1.09
N LEU A 150 6.41 7.87 -0.47
CA LEU A 150 5.60 7.10 0.48
C LEU A 150 5.20 7.97 1.67
N THR A 151 6.16 8.68 2.26
CA THR A 151 5.93 9.56 3.42
C THR A 151 4.95 10.68 3.09
N GLN A 152 5.10 11.33 1.95
CA GLN A 152 4.18 12.36 1.47
C GLN A 152 2.77 11.80 1.25
N CYS A 153 2.66 10.61 0.65
CA CYS A 153 1.37 9.94 0.48
C CYS A 153 0.71 9.62 1.82
N ILE A 154 1.44 9.06 2.79
CA ILE A 154 0.89 8.73 4.11
C ILE A 154 0.43 10.00 4.84
N TYR A 155 1.20 11.08 4.79
CA TYR A 155 0.83 12.36 5.40
C TYR A 155 -0.46 12.91 4.78
N PHE A 156 -0.53 12.95 3.44
CA PHE A 156 -1.72 13.36 2.72
C PHE A 156 -2.94 12.50 3.09
N LEU A 157 -2.79 11.18 3.03
CA LEU A 157 -3.86 10.22 3.31
C LEU A 157 -4.36 10.35 4.75
N SER A 158 -3.46 10.45 5.72
CA SER A 158 -3.81 10.62 7.13
C SER A 158 -4.59 11.93 7.35
N SER A 159 -4.10 13.05 6.81
CA SER A 159 -4.78 14.34 6.91
C SER A 159 -6.15 14.34 6.21
N PHE A 160 -6.22 13.79 5.00
CA PHE A 160 -7.46 13.67 4.24
C PHE A 160 -8.49 12.81 4.99
N LEU A 161 -8.09 11.63 5.45
CA LEU A 161 -8.96 10.71 6.18
C LEU A 161 -9.44 11.30 7.51
N GLN A 162 -8.57 11.95 8.28
CA GLN A 162 -8.96 12.64 9.50
C GLN A 162 -10.01 13.74 9.24
N ASN A 163 -9.86 14.51 8.15
CA ASN A 163 -10.83 15.52 7.77
C ASN A 163 -12.18 14.92 7.35
N VAL A 164 -12.15 13.79 6.64
CA VAL A 164 -13.36 13.07 6.23
C VAL A 164 -14.08 12.48 7.44
N VAL A 165 -13.36 11.82 8.35
CA VAL A 165 -13.88 11.22 9.58
C VAL A 165 -14.43 12.29 10.53
N LYS A 166 -13.73 13.42 10.75
CA LYS A 166 -14.20 14.54 11.60
C LYS A 166 -15.52 15.14 11.12
N ARG A 167 -15.78 15.10 9.81
CA ARG A 167 -17.04 15.57 9.23
C ARG A 167 -18.17 14.53 9.33
N GLY A 168 -17.91 13.35 9.89
CA GLY A 168 -18.86 12.23 9.95
C GLY A 168 -19.19 11.61 8.59
N SER A 169 -18.51 12.04 7.52
CA SER A 169 -18.62 11.38 6.22
C SER A 169 -17.80 10.10 6.26
N PHE A 170 -18.38 8.96 5.89
CA PHE A 170 -17.68 7.69 5.71
C PHE A 170 -17.10 7.04 7.00
N PRO A 171 -17.93 6.69 8.00
CA PRO A 171 -17.47 6.14 9.30
C PRO A 171 -16.61 4.88 9.16
N HIS A 172 -16.85 4.07 8.13
CA HIS A 172 -16.05 2.87 7.84
C HIS A 172 -14.55 3.14 7.61
N LEU A 173 -14.14 4.39 7.30
CA LEU A 173 -12.74 4.74 7.03
C LEU A 173 -11.91 4.95 8.30
N GLU A 174 -12.54 5.03 9.48
CA GLU A 174 -11.86 5.34 10.74
C GLU A 174 -10.73 4.36 11.06
N SER A 175 -10.98 3.05 10.86
CA SER A 175 -9.97 2.02 11.07
C SER A 175 -8.75 2.16 10.14
N LEU A 176 -8.99 2.54 8.88
CA LEU A 176 -7.92 2.81 7.91
C LEU A 176 -7.16 4.09 8.28
N ALA A 177 -7.87 5.15 8.71
CA ALA A 177 -7.28 6.40 9.16
C ALA A 177 -6.32 6.18 10.34
N PHE A 178 -6.73 5.38 11.32
CA PHE A 178 -5.91 5.02 12.46
C PHE A 178 -4.66 4.23 12.05
N ALA A 179 -4.82 3.21 11.19
CA ALA A 179 -3.70 2.42 10.69
C ALA A 179 -2.67 3.31 9.98
N LEU A 180 -3.11 4.21 9.09
CA LEU A 180 -2.21 5.11 8.37
C LEU A 180 -1.56 6.18 9.27
N ALA A 181 -2.25 6.62 10.33
CA ALA A 181 -1.63 7.52 11.31
C ALA A 181 -0.46 6.84 12.05
N SER A 182 -0.61 5.57 12.43
CA SER A 182 0.46 4.82 13.11
C SER A 182 1.73 4.62 12.26
N LEU A 183 1.62 4.73 10.92
CA LEU A 183 2.78 4.71 10.02
C LEU A 183 3.60 6.01 10.10
N LEU A 184 2.97 7.14 10.43
CA LEU A 184 3.67 8.42 10.59
C LEU A 184 4.52 8.41 11.85
N ASP A 185 3.96 7.93 12.96
CA ASP A 185 4.68 7.84 14.24
C ASP A 185 5.94 6.96 14.12
N ARG A 186 5.87 5.91 13.29
CA ARG A 186 6.99 5.00 12.98
C ARG A 186 8.06 5.59 12.06
N SER A 187 7.76 6.67 11.34
CA SER A 187 8.74 7.36 10.48
C SER A 187 9.56 8.42 11.20
N SER A 188 9.12 8.81 12.41
CA SER A 188 9.77 9.82 13.26
C SER A 188 10.67 9.24 14.36
N SER A 189 10.91 7.92 14.37
CA SER A 189 11.83 7.20 15.28
C SER A 189 12.94 6.52 14.51
#